data_AF-A0A7S4CLT1-F1
#
_entry.id   AF-A0A7S4CLT1-F1
#
_cell.length_a   1.000
_cell.length_b   1.000
_cell.length_c   1.000
_cell.angle_alpha   90.00
_cell.angle_beta   90.00
_cell.angle_gamma   90.00
#
_symmetry.space_group_name_H-M   'P 1'
#
loop_
_entity.id
_entity.type
_entity.pdbx_description
1 polymer ?
#
loop_
_entity_poly.entity_id
_entity_poly.type
_entity_poly.pdbx_seq_one_letter_code
_entity_poly.pdbx_strand_id
1 'polypeptide(L)'
;QELHTVAEVAVNFDDELPAYGTSGGCHRNGNRVTAPVIMWVESVEKVLDKLKTAPGFPGFGAIAAIGTSAQQHATVYWATGAEQTLKELTVGRPLVQQLSE
;
A
#
# COMPACT_ATOMS: atom_id res chain seq x y z
N GLN A 1 -3.30 15.15 27.79
CA GLN A 1 -4.08 15.28 26.53
C GLN A 1 -4.40 13.87 26.10
N GLU A 2 -5.67 13.55 25.87
CA GLU A 2 -6.09 12.19 25.49
C GLU A 2 -6.07 12.08 23.97
N LEU A 3 -5.42 11.02 23.46
CA LEU A 3 -5.31 10.75 22.03
C LEU A 3 -6.36 9.72 21.65
N HIS A 4 -7.08 9.95 20.57
CA HIS A 4 -8.09 9.03 20.06
C HIS A 4 -7.98 8.88 18.54
N THR A 5 -8.37 7.71 18.04
CA THR A 5 -8.44 7.43 16.62
C THR A 5 -9.68 8.10 16.02
N VAL A 6 -9.49 8.90 14.97
CA VAL A 6 -10.59 9.63 14.29
C VAL A 6 -11.10 8.94 13.03
N ALA A 7 -10.28 8.09 12.41
CA ALA A 7 -10.63 7.30 11.24
C ALA A 7 -9.73 6.06 11.17
N GLU A 8 -10.28 4.94 10.73
CA GLU A 8 -9.55 3.69 10.48
C GLU A 8 -10.08 3.06 9.20
N VAL A 9 -9.16 2.64 8.33
CA VAL A 9 -9.46 1.91 7.10
C VAL A 9 -8.40 0.84 6.89
N ALA A 10 -8.78 -0.24 6.23
CA ALA A 10 -7.87 -1.33 5.88
C ALA A 10 -8.14 -1.77 4.43
N VAL A 11 -7.17 -2.45 3.82
CA VAL A 11 -7.35 -3.17 2.56
C VAL A 11 -7.05 -4.64 2.82
N ASN A 12 -8.07 -5.50 2.69
CA ASN A 12 -7.88 -6.95 2.79
C ASN A 12 -7.48 -7.49 1.42
N PHE A 13 -6.23 -7.97 1.29
CA PHE A 13 -5.66 -8.30 -0.02
C PHE A 13 -6.46 -9.33 -0.82
N ASP A 14 -6.86 -10.44 -0.19
CA ASP A 14 -7.56 -11.52 -0.90
C ASP A 14 -8.98 -11.09 -1.35
N ASP A 15 -9.66 -10.28 -0.54
CA ASP A 15 -11.02 -9.82 -0.81
C ASP A 15 -11.07 -8.66 -1.80
N GLU A 16 -10.13 -7.71 -1.66
CA GLU A 16 -10.17 -6.43 -2.34
C GLU A 16 -9.22 -6.34 -3.55
N LEU A 17 -8.23 -7.24 -3.62
CA LEU A 17 -7.28 -7.34 -4.73
C LEU A 17 -7.17 -8.79 -5.26
N PRO A 18 -8.31 -9.46 -5.57
CA PRO A 18 -8.32 -10.88 -5.94
C PRO A 18 -7.54 -11.20 -7.23
N ALA A 19 -7.29 -10.19 -8.07
CA ALA A 19 -6.51 -10.32 -9.30
C ALA A 19 -5.08 -10.85 -9.07
N TYR A 20 -4.53 -10.67 -7.86
CA TYR A 20 -3.20 -11.17 -7.51
C TYR A 20 -3.19 -12.65 -7.11
N GLY A 21 -4.35 -13.30 -6.92
CA GLY A 21 -4.45 -14.72 -6.64
C GLY A 21 -3.74 -15.16 -5.36
N THR A 22 -3.76 -14.32 -4.32
CA THR A 22 -3.15 -14.62 -3.02
C THR A 22 -4.08 -15.43 -2.10
N SER A 23 -3.50 -16.07 -1.09
CA SER A 23 -4.21 -16.61 0.06
C SER A 23 -3.47 -16.20 1.34
N GLY A 24 -4.17 -15.50 2.23
CA GLY A 24 -3.58 -14.76 3.34
C GLY A 24 -2.59 -13.69 2.86
N GLY A 25 -2.83 -13.08 1.70
CA GLY A 25 -1.94 -12.07 1.12
C GLY A 25 -0.61 -12.60 0.55
N CYS A 26 -0.46 -13.91 0.42
CA CYS A 26 0.77 -14.54 -0.08
C CYS A 26 0.49 -15.64 -1.11
N HIS A 27 1.50 -15.95 -1.93
CA HIS A 27 1.65 -17.18 -2.68
C HIS A 27 2.53 -18.16 -1.91
N ARG A 28 2.15 -19.44 -1.89
CA ARG A 28 2.90 -20.51 -1.22
C ARG A 28 3.32 -21.54 -2.26
N ASN A 29 4.62 -21.82 -2.33
CA ASN A 29 5.18 -22.86 -3.18
C ASN A 29 6.23 -23.64 -2.37
N GLY A 30 5.81 -24.78 -1.79
CA GLY A 30 6.63 -25.53 -0.84
C GLY A 30 7.04 -24.66 0.36
N ASN A 31 8.34 -24.53 0.57
CA ASN A 31 8.91 -23.70 1.64
C ASN A 31 9.07 -22.22 1.26
N ARG A 32 8.66 -21.81 0.05
CA ARG A 32 8.73 -20.43 -0.41
C ARG A 32 7.38 -19.75 -0.22
N VAL A 33 7.40 -18.66 0.54
CA VAL A 33 6.26 -17.75 0.70
C VAL A 33 6.64 -16.40 0.12
N THR A 34 5.87 -15.91 -0.84
CA THR A 34 6.10 -14.62 -1.51
C THR A 34 4.80 -13.83 -1.59
N ALA A 35 4.89 -12.51 -1.69
CA ALA A 35 3.75 -11.68 -2.04
C ALA A 35 4.13 -10.78 -3.21
N PRO A 36 3.22 -10.49 -4.16
CA PRO A 36 3.50 -9.56 -5.25
C PRO A 36 3.74 -8.16 -4.69
N VAL A 37 4.92 -7.58 -4.93
CA VAL A 37 5.24 -6.22 -4.44
C VAL A 37 4.26 -5.18 -5.00
N ILE A 38 3.85 -5.36 -6.26
CA ILE A 38 2.91 -4.45 -6.91
C ILE A 38 1.50 -4.47 -6.27
N MET A 39 1.11 -5.59 -5.62
CA MET A 39 -0.12 -5.66 -4.83
C MET A 39 -0.04 -4.73 -3.61
N TRP A 40 1.13 -4.62 -2.97
CA TRP A 40 1.33 -3.68 -1.87
C TRP A 40 1.22 -2.24 -2.36
N VAL A 41 1.80 -1.93 -3.53
CA VAL A 41 1.67 -0.60 -4.16
C VAL A 41 0.20 -0.24 -4.41
N GLU A 42 -0.57 -1.15 -5.03
CA GLU A 42 -2.00 -0.94 -5.25
C GLU A 42 -2.76 -0.77 -3.94
N SER A 43 -2.42 -1.55 -2.91
CA SER A 43 -3.07 -1.47 -1.61
C SER A 43 -2.83 -0.13 -0.90
N VAL A 44 -1.65 0.47 -1.07
CA VAL A 44 -1.34 1.81 -0.53
C VAL A 44 -2.20 2.87 -1.20
N GLU A 45 -2.31 2.83 -2.53
CA GLU A 45 -3.20 3.75 -3.26
C GLU A 45 -4.66 3.58 -2.82
N LYS A 46 -5.13 2.33 -2.75
CA LYS A 46 -6.49 1.98 -2.35
C LYS A 46 -6.80 2.38 -0.90
N VAL A 47 -5.89 2.19 0.05
CA VAL A 47 -6.14 2.56 1.45
C VAL A 47 -6.18 4.08 1.63
N LEU A 48 -5.36 4.83 0.89
CA LEU A 48 -5.41 6.29 0.87
C LEU A 48 -6.73 6.79 0.26
N ASP A 49 -7.22 6.15 -0.79
CA ASP A 49 -8.54 6.46 -1.37
C ASP A 49 -9.68 6.16 -0.42
N LYS A 50 -9.66 5.01 0.28
CA LYS A 50 -10.64 4.70 1.32
C LYS A 50 -10.61 5.72 2.46
N LEU A 51 -9.42 6.17 2.86
CA LEU A 51 -9.26 7.16 3.92
C LEU A 51 -9.88 8.52 3.54
N LYS A 52 -9.79 8.95 2.27
CA LYS A 52 -10.41 10.21 1.79
C LYS A 52 -11.90 10.31 2.13
N THR A 53 -12.61 9.19 2.06
CA THR A 53 -14.05 9.11 2.30
C THR A 53 -14.41 8.52 3.66
N ALA A 54 -13.42 8.25 4.52
CA ALA A 54 -13.66 7.64 5.82
C ALA A 54 -14.41 8.62 6.74
N PRO A 55 -15.50 8.18 7.41
CA PRO A 55 -16.20 9.01 8.38
C PRO A 55 -15.23 9.54 9.45
N GLY A 56 -15.31 10.83 9.74
CA GLY A 56 -14.48 11.48 10.76
C GLY A 56 -13.07 11.87 10.32
N PHE A 57 -12.60 11.48 9.12
CA PHE A 57 -11.30 11.91 8.63
C PHE A 57 -11.33 13.41 8.23
N PRO A 58 -10.53 14.28 8.87
CA PRO A 58 -10.56 15.73 8.61
C PRO A 58 -9.90 16.14 7.27
N GLY A 59 -9.42 15.17 6.49
CA GLY A 59 -8.69 15.39 5.25
C GLY A 59 -7.17 15.39 5.43
N PHE A 60 -6.44 15.16 4.33
CA PHE A 60 -4.98 15.04 4.35
C PHE A 60 -4.24 16.31 4.79
N GLY A 61 -4.87 17.49 4.62
CA GLY A 61 -4.27 18.76 5.06
C GLY A 61 -4.11 18.90 6.58
N ALA A 62 -4.78 18.06 7.38
CA ALA A 62 -4.67 18.04 8.83
C ALA A 62 -3.55 17.11 9.35
N ILE A 63 -2.88 16.35 8.47
CA ILE A 63 -1.83 15.40 8.88
C ILE A 63 -0.51 16.15 9.11
N ALA A 64 -0.03 16.16 10.35
CA ALA A 64 1.26 16.77 10.71
C ALA A 64 2.46 15.82 10.52
N ALA A 65 2.25 14.51 10.66
CA ALA A 65 3.29 13.48 10.53
C ALA A 65 2.68 12.12 10.19
N ILE A 66 3.50 11.24 9.59
CA ILE A 66 3.13 9.86 9.26
C ILE A 66 4.08 8.92 10.01
N GLY A 67 3.50 7.96 10.73
CA GLY A 67 4.22 6.81 11.28
C GLY A 67 3.85 5.56 10.50
N THR A 68 4.79 4.64 10.33
CA THR A 68 4.59 3.40 9.57
C THR A 68 5.04 2.19 10.36
N SER A 69 4.33 1.08 10.19
CA SER A 69 4.76 -0.26 10.61
C SER A 69 4.65 -1.20 9.43
N ALA A 70 5.46 -2.25 9.42
CA ALA A 70 5.47 -3.25 8.36
C ALA A 70 5.77 -4.64 8.93
N GLN A 71 5.38 -5.67 8.19
CA GLN A 71 5.79 -7.04 8.50
C GLN A 71 7.33 -7.17 8.53
N GLN A 72 7.84 -8.03 9.41
CA GLN A 72 9.27 -8.24 9.58
C GLN A 72 9.84 -9.19 8.52
N HIS A 73 11.16 -9.14 8.30
CA HIS A 73 11.96 -10.06 7.47
C HIS A 73 11.71 -10.09 5.96
N ALA A 74 10.65 -9.45 5.45
CA ALA A 74 10.41 -9.34 4.01
C ALA A 74 11.53 -8.53 3.33
N THR A 75 11.84 -8.89 2.08
CA THR A 75 12.80 -8.17 1.23
C THR A 75 12.10 -7.70 -0.04
N VAL A 76 12.45 -6.49 -0.48
CA VAL A 76 12.01 -5.90 -1.76
C VAL A 76 13.27 -5.61 -2.57
N TYR A 77 13.28 -6.06 -3.82
CA TYR A 77 14.40 -5.86 -4.74
C TYR A 77 13.97 -4.83 -5.78
N TRP A 78 14.70 -3.72 -5.82
CA TRP A 78 14.42 -2.61 -6.74
C TRP A 78 15.20 -2.79 -8.03
N ALA A 79 14.55 -2.57 -9.17
CA ALA A 79 15.20 -2.54 -10.46
C ALA A 79 16.14 -1.32 -10.57
N THR A 80 17.17 -1.44 -11.42
CA THR A 80 18.01 -0.28 -11.78
C THR A 80 17.13 0.84 -12.34
N GLY A 81 17.27 2.05 -11.80
CA GLY A 81 16.49 3.22 -12.22
C GLY A 81 15.23 3.49 -11.40
N ALA A 82 14.82 2.58 -10.50
CA ALA A 82 13.59 2.76 -9.72
C ALA A 82 13.58 4.03 -8.85
N GLU A 83 14.74 4.48 -8.37
CA GLU A 83 14.86 5.76 -7.65
C GLU A 83 14.44 6.95 -8.51
N GLN A 84 14.78 6.94 -9.81
CA GLN A 84 14.38 8.00 -10.74
C GLN A 84 12.88 7.95 -10.97
N THR A 85 12.33 6.75 -11.22
CA THR A 85 10.88 6.54 -11.37
C THR A 85 10.11 7.08 -10.16
N LEU A 86 10.60 6.84 -8.93
CA LEU A 86 9.98 7.35 -7.70
C LEU A 86 10.04 8.88 -7.58
N LYS A 87 11.07 9.53 -8.10
CA LYS A 87 11.19 11.00 -8.11
C LYS A 87 10.27 11.66 -9.13
N GLU A 88 9.92 10.94 -10.20
CA GLU A 88 9.17 11.46 -11.35
C GLU A 88 7.70 11.02 -11.37
N LEU A 89 7.16 10.58 -10.22
CA LEU A 89 5.75 10.22 -10.10
C LEU A 89 4.83 11.36 -10.52
N THR A 90 3.91 11.05 -11.43
CA THR A 90 2.94 11.99 -11.97
C THR A 90 1.63 11.92 -11.17
N VAL A 91 1.20 13.06 -10.66
CA VAL A 91 -0.09 13.20 -9.97
C VAL A 91 -1.24 12.86 -10.92
N GLY A 92 -2.23 12.12 -10.42
CA GLY A 92 -3.41 11.73 -11.19
C GLY A 92 -3.22 10.48 -12.05
N ARG A 93 -2.04 9.86 -12.04
CA ARG A 93 -1.81 8.53 -12.61
C ARG A 93 -1.74 7.47 -11.51
N PRO A 94 -2.34 6.28 -11.69
CA PRO A 94 -2.27 5.20 -10.71
C PRO A 94 -0.83 4.78 -10.42
N LEU A 95 -0.50 4.56 -9.14
CA LEU A 95 0.85 4.13 -8.74
C LEU A 95 1.24 2.80 -9.37
N VAL A 96 0.29 1.86 -9.48
CA VAL A 96 0.51 0.56 -10.14
C VAL A 96 1.04 0.75 -11.56
N GLN A 97 0.47 1.67 -12.34
CA GLN A 97 0.92 1.91 -13.71
C GLN A 97 2.31 2.55 -13.81
N GLN A 98 2.73 3.26 -12.76
CA GLN A 98 4.00 3.98 -12.74
C GLN A 98 5.15 3.13 -12.15
N LEU A 99 4.81 2.05 -11.43
CA LEU A 99 5.78 1.22 -10.69
C LEU A 99 5.75 -0.26 -11.09
N SER A 100 5.10 -0.61 -12.21
CA SER A 100 5.02 -1.98 -12.72
C SER A 100 6.21 -2.42 -13.60
N GLU A 101 7.22 -1.56 -13.77
CA GLU A 101 8.40 -1.80 -14.63
C GLU A 101 9.67 -2.08 -13.82
#